data_AF-A0A1F5DQ53-F1
#
_entry.id   AF-A0A1F5DQ53-F1
#
_cell.length_a   1.000
_cell.length_b   1.000
_cell.length_c   1.000
_cell.angle_alpha   90.00
_cell.angle_beta   90.00
_cell.angle_gamma   90.00
#
_symmetry.space_group_name_H-M   'P 1'
#
loop_
_entity.id
_entity.type
_entity.pdbx_description
1 polymer ?
#
loop_
_entity_poly.entity_id
_entity_poly.type
_entity_poly.pdbx_seq_one_letter_code
_entity_poly.pdbx_strand_id
1 'polypeptide(L)'
;MLGPKISNFIILHLVIALLFYYNCLKQSMTITKKRKIYFGIFWSLLVISFIFFAGLLVLVANGYHLNLSNFRLQKTGMIVLDGTPRSIILSVNGEERNANFPTRVTKLFPGRYELKITKDNYEPWEKVVEIKGGQAALHKNIILFLKEPEIQAVSKNEGEIANIQKDFQNQSKSITIKENEIWFQEQLLTRFSQNVFGAIVGSDGNHIFAQVGNEIRVIEIDGANDTGLFQVKNANPIPFGVSGNTVRFVEEGEVFEVIIK
;
A
#
# COMPACT_ATOMS: atom_id res chain seq x y z
N MET A 1 9.57 38.94 10.04
CA MET A 1 9.94 40.21 9.38
C MET A 1 9.66 40.10 7.88
N LEU A 2 8.44 40.40 7.45
CA LEU A 2 8.08 40.48 6.03
C LEU A 2 8.34 41.92 5.58
N GLY A 3 9.31 42.08 4.68
CA GLY A 3 9.84 43.39 4.30
C GLY A 3 8.84 44.28 3.53
N PRO A 4 9.14 45.59 3.42
CA PRO A 4 8.28 46.64 2.87
C PRO A 4 7.82 46.46 1.40
N LYS A 5 8.23 45.39 0.71
CA LYS A 5 7.90 45.13 -0.70
C LYS A 5 6.49 44.55 -0.93
N ILE A 6 5.92 43.83 0.04
CA ILE A 6 4.60 43.18 -0.13
C ILE A 6 3.45 44.19 0.05
N SER A 7 3.64 45.18 0.94
CA SER A 7 2.70 46.28 1.14
C SER A 7 2.49 47.11 -0.13
N ASN A 8 3.59 47.47 -0.82
CA ASN A 8 3.53 48.28 -2.04
C ASN A 8 2.85 47.55 -3.22
N PHE A 9 2.93 46.22 -3.29
CA PHE A 9 2.29 45.45 -4.35
C PHE A 9 0.75 45.40 -4.17
N ILE A 10 0.29 45.24 -2.92
CA ILE A 10 -1.14 45.25 -2.59
C ILE A 10 -1.73 46.64 -2.81
N ILE A 11 -1.02 47.70 -2.39
CA ILE A 11 -1.44 49.09 -2.60
C ILE A 11 -1.52 49.42 -4.09
N LEU A 12 -0.56 48.96 -4.90
CA LEU A 12 -0.57 49.18 -6.35
C LEU A 12 -1.77 48.51 -7.02
N HIS A 13 -2.11 47.26 -6.65
CA HIS A 13 -3.30 46.59 -7.18
C HIS A 13 -4.61 47.23 -6.70
N LEU A 14 -4.66 47.75 -5.46
CA LEU A 14 -5.83 48.47 -4.96
C LEU A 14 -6.04 49.80 -5.69
N VAL A 15 -4.95 50.52 -5.97
CA VAL A 15 -4.97 51.78 -6.74
C VAL A 15 -5.37 51.52 -8.20
N ILE A 16 -4.86 50.45 -8.82
CA ILE A 16 -5.26 50.06 -10.18
C ILE A 16 -6.74 49.66 -10.21
N ALA A 17 -7.22 48.91 -9.22
CA ALA A 17 -8.64 48.53 -9.11
C ALA A 17 -9.55 49.75 -8.90
N LEU A 18 -9.14 50.71 -8.05
CA LEU A 18 -9.86 51.96 -7.83
C LEU A 18 -9.85 52.86 -9.07
N LEU A 19 -8.74 52.94 -9.80
CA LEU A 19 -8.65 53.67 -11.06
C LEU A 19 -9.50 53.04 -12.16
N PHE A 20 -9.55 51.70 -12.23
CA PHE A 20 -10.46 50.98 -13.12
C PHE A 20 -11.93 51.22 -12.75
N TYR A 21 -12.26 51.15 -11.46
CA TYR A 21 -13.61 51.42 -10.97
C TYR A 21 -14.05 52.87 -11.24
N TYR A 22 -13.16 53.84 -11.01
CA TYR A 22 -13.39 55.25 -11.29
C TYR A 22 -13.55 55.54 -12.79
N ASN A 23 -12.69 54.99 -13.65
CA ASN A 23 -12.83 55.14 -15.10
C ASN A 23 -14.07 54.42 -15.65
N CYS A 24 -14.48 53.31 -15.04
CA CYS A 24 -15.73 52.64 -15.33
C CYS A 24 -16.95 53.48 -14.94
N LEU A 25 -16.93 54.11 -13.75
CA LEU A 25 -17.96 55.06 -13.31
C LEU A 25 -18.04 56.27 -14.23
N LYS A 26 -16.90 56.83 -14.66
CA LYS A 26 -16.81 57.98 -15.57
C LYS A 26 -17.32 57.65 -16.97
N GLN A 27 -17.01 56.47 -17.51
CA GLN A 27 -17.59 56.01 -18.76
C GLN A 27 -19.10 55.80 -18.68
N SER A 28 -19.66 55.54 -17.48
CA SER A 28 -21.11 55.30 -17.27
C SER A 28 -22.01 56.53 -17.50
N MET A 29 -21.44 57.73 -17.57
CA MET A 29 -22.19 59.00 -17.70
C MET A 29 -22.57 59.38 -19.14
N THR A 30 -22.09 58.67 -20.17
CA THR A 30 -22.46 58.90 -21.59
C THR A 30 -22.85 57.60 -22.31
N ILE A 31 -23.55 56.72 -21.60
CA ILE A 31 -23.94 55.39 -22.11
C ILE A 31 -25.44 55.33 -22.37
N THR A 32 -25.85 55.04 -23.62
CA THR A 32 -27.25 54.76 -23.97
C THR A 32 -27.80 53.61 -23.12
N LYS A 33 -29.08 53.68 -22.72
CA LYS A 33 -29.73 52.71 -21.81
C LYS A 33 -29.46 51.23 -22.16
N LYS A 34 -29.31 50.91 -23.45
CA LYS A 34 -28.94 49.57 -23.97
C LYS A 34 -27.55 49.11 -23.55
N ARG A 35 -26.52 49.95 -23.63
CA ARG A 35 -25.12 49.58 -23.28
C ARG A 35 -24.91 49.41 -21.77
N LYS A 36 -25.70 50.08 -20.92
CA LYS A 36 -25.74 49.80 -19.46
C LYS A 36 -26.31 48.40 -19.16
N ILE A 37 -27.34 47.97 -19.90
CA ILE A 37 -27.92 46.63 -19.77
C ILE A 37 -26.94 45.54 -20.21
N TYR A 38 -26.31 45.69 -21.39
CA TYR A 38 -25.30 44.73 -21.86
C TYR A 38 -24.10 44.62 -20.92
N PHE A 39 -23.65 45.76 -20.35
CA PHE A 39 -22.59 45.77 -19.35
C PHE A 39 -22.99 44.98 -18.09
N GLY A 40 -24.21 45.18 -17.58
CA GLY A 40 -24.73 44.39 -16.44
C GLY A 40 -24.77 42.89 -16.73
N ILE A 41 -25.33 42.49 -17.88
CA ILE A 41 -25.40 41.09 -18.31
C ILE A 41 -24.00 40.46 -18.39
N PHE A 42 -23.04 41.19 -18.97
CA PHE A 42 -21.66 40.72 -19.11
C PHE A 42 -21.00 40.46 -17.74
N TRP A 43 -21.11 41.40 -16.79
CA TRP A 43 -20.55 41.21 -15.44
C TRP A 43 -21.26 40.10 -14.66
N SER A 44 -22.58 39.97 -14.79
CA SER A 44 -23.31 38.86 -14.18
C SER A 44 -22.84 37.51 -14.72
N LEU A 45 -22.66 37.37 -16.05
CA LEU A 45 -22.11 36.15 -16.66
C LEU A 45 -20.70 35.85 -16.17
N LEU A 46 -19.85 36.87 -16.01
CA LEU A 46 -18.50 36.71 -15.48
C LEU A 46 -18.53 36.18 -14.04
N VAL A 47 -19.38 36.75 -13.18
CA VAL A 47 -19.54 36.28 -11.79
C VAL A 47 -20.08 34.85 -11.73
N ILE A 48 -21.09 34.51 -12.54
CA ILE A 48 -21.64 33.15 -12.61
C ILE A 48 -20.56 32.16 -13.08
N SER A 49 -19.81 32.52 -14.12
CA SER A 49 -18.68 31.73 -14.62
C SER A 49 -17.62 31.52 -13.54
N PHE A 50 -17.26 32.57 -12.81
CA PHE A 50 -16.30 32.48 -11.70
C PHE A 50 -16.79 31.52 -10.60
N ILE A 51 -18.04 31.63 -10.17
CA ILE A 51 -18.63 30.72 -9.18
C ILE A 51 -18.63 29.27 -9.69
N PHE A 52 -18.95 29.06 -10.97
CA PHE A 52 -18.93 27.75 -11.59
C PHE A 52 -17.53 27.12 -11.59
N PHE A 53 -16.51 27.84 -12.05
CA PHE A 53 -15.13 27.34 -12.06
C PHE A 53 -14.55 27.17 -10.65
N ALA A 54 -14.89 28.06 -9.72
CA ALA A 54 -14.51 27.90 -8.32
C ALA A 54 -15.11 26.61 -7.72
N GLY A 55 -16.39 26.34 -7.98
CA GLY A 55 -17.04 25.09 -7.58
C GLY A 55 -16.37 23.86 -8.20
N LEU A 56 -16.01 23.92 -9.49
CA LEU A 56 -15.29 22.84 -10.17
C LEU A 56 -13.93 22.56 -9.52
N LEU A 57 -13.17 23.61 -9.20
CA LEU A 57 -11.89 23.49 -8.50
C LEU A 57 -12.05 22.85 -7.13
N VAL A 58 -13.08 23.25 -6.37
CA VAL A 58 -13.39 22.64 -5.07
C VAL A 58 -13.73 21.15 -5.21
N LEU A 59 -14.49 20.75 -6.22
CA LEU A 59 -14.79 19.34 -6.49
C LEU A 59 -13.52 18.53 -6.77
N VAL A 60 -12.66 19.03 -7.67
CA VAL A 60 -11.38 18.36 -7.99
C VAL A 60 -10.47 18.30 -6.77
N ALA A 61 -10.38 19.37 -5.98
CA ALA A 61 -9.61 19.40 -4.74
C ALA A 61 -10.13 18.40 -3.68
N ASN A 62 -11.44 18.13 -3.67
CA ASN A 62 -12.07 17.10 -2.85
C ASN A 62 -11.96 15.68 -3.44
N GLY A 63 -11.21 15.50 -4.53
CA GLY A 63 -10.95 14.21 -5.16
C GLY A 63 -12.06 13.70 -6.07
N TYR A 64 -12.94 14.58 -6.56
CA TYR A 64 -13.90 14.21 -7.61
C TYR A 64 -13.24 14.27 -8.99
N HIS A 65 -13.35 13.18 -9.73
CA HIS A 65 -12.88 13.07 -11.11
C HIS A 65 -14.01 12.57 -12.01
N LEU A 66 -14.03 13.04 -13.26
CA LEU A 66 -14.97 12.58 -14.27
C LEU A 66 -14.44 11.28 -14.87
N ASN A 67 -15.22 10.21 -14.74
CA ASN A 67 -14.94 8.95 -15.42
C ASN A 67 -15.50 9.01 -16.84
N LEU A 68 -14.63 9.03 -17.85
CA LEU A 68 -15.02 9.16 -19.25
C LEU A 68 -15.77 7.92 -19.78
N SER A 69 -15.55 6.75 -19.18
CA SER A 69 -16.18 5.52 -19.65
C SER A 69 -17.69 5.47 -19.38
N ASN A 70 -18.16 6.17 -18.33
CA ASN A 70 -19.57 6.19 -17.94
C ASN A 70 -20.13 7.61 -17.77
N PHE A 71 -19.33 8.65 -18.02
CA PHE A 71 -19.66 10.06 -17.84
C PHE A 71 -20.14 10.41 -16.41
N ARG A 72 -19.67 9.68 -15.39
CA ARG A 72 -20.05 9.93 -13.99
C ARG A 72 -18.96 10.70 -13.26
N LEU A 73 -19.36 11.72 -12.52
CA LEU A 73 -18.49 12.38 -11.55
C LEU A 73 -18.41 11.50 -10.29
N GLN A 74 -17.22 11.00 -9.97
CA GLN A 74 -17.01 10.07 -8.87
C GLN A 74 -15.86 10.54 -7.99
N LYS A 75 -16.00 10.36 -6.68
CA LYS A 75 -14.90 10.56 -5.74
C LYS A 75 -13.91 9.41 -5.89
N THR A 76 -12.65 9.71 -6.14
CA THR A 76 -11.59 8.69 -6.25
C THR A 76 -11.06 8.27 -4.89
N GLY A 77 -10.47 7.08 -4.83
CA GLY A 77 -9.69 6.59 -3.69
C GLY A 77 -8.20 6.48 -4.01
N MET A 78 -7.48 5.82 -3.12
CA MET A 78 -6.05 5.55 -3.28
C MET A 78 -5.64 4.25 -2.59
N ILE A 79 -4.51 3.69 -3.03
CA ILE A 79 -3.82 2.57 -2.40
C ILE A 79 -2.48 3.07 -1.89
N VAL A 80 -2.13 2.73 -0.66
CA VAL A 80 -0.80 2.97 -0.08
C VAL A 80 -0.17 1.62 0.20
N LEU A 81 1.01 1.42 -0.35
CA LEU A 81 1.79 0.20 -0.21
C LEU A 81 3.11 0.53 0.47
N ASP A 82 3.45 -0.23 1.50
CA ASP A 82 4.69 -0.10 2.25
C ASP A 82 5.24 -1.46 2.63
N GLY A 83 6.55 -1.61 2.56
CA GLY A 83 7.18 -2.93 2.64
C GLY A 83 8.66 -2.96 2.30
N THR A 84 9.17 -4.18 2.16
CA THR A 84 10.57 -4.49 1.84
C THR A 84 10.62 -5.58 0.78
N PRO A 85 11.57 -5.50 -0.18
CA PRO A 85 12.69 -4.55 -0.30
C PRO A 85 12.31 -3.22 -0.98
N ARG A 86 13.19 -2.20 -0.90
CA ARG A 86 12.86 -0.82 -1.30
C ARG A 86 12.43 -0.66 -2.76
N SER A 87 13.19 -1.20 -3.72
CA SER A 87 12.89 -1.07 -5.15
C SER A 87 12.14 -2.28 -5.68
N ILE A 88 11.00 -2.04 -6.31
CA ILE A 88 10.05 -3.05 -6.77
C ILE A 88 9.47 -2.67 -8.14
N ILE A 89 8.88 -3.65 -8.81
CA ILE A 89 7.97 -3.45 -9.92
C ILE A 89 6.56 -3.62 -9.38
N LEU A 90 5.71 -2.61 -9.57
CA LEU A 90 4.30 -2.63 -9.17
C LEU A 90 3.45 -2.73 -10.43
N SER A 91 2.61 -3.77 -10.49
CA SER A 91 1.55 -3.93 -11.47
C SER A 91 0.19 -3.60 -10.85
N VAL A 92 -0.61 -2.79 -11.54
CA VAL A 92 -2.01 -2.51 -11.18
C VAL A 92 -2.88 -2.86 -12.38
N ASN A 93 -3.72 -3.89 -12.26
CA ASN A 93 -4.52 -4.44 -13.37
C ASN A 93 -3.68 -4.78 -14.62
N GLY A 94 -2.46 -5.30 -14.43
CA GLY A 94 -1.54 -5.65 -15.51
C GLY A 94 -0.65 -4.49 -16.00
N GLU A 95 -0.91 -3.25 -15.59
CA GLU A 95 -0.05 -2.11 -15.94
C GLU A 95 1.14 -2.01 -14.98
N GLU A 96 2.32 -2.38 -15.48
CA GLU A 96 3.56 -2.39 -14.70
C GLU A 96 4.28 -1.04 -14.68
N ARG A 97 4.89 -0.72 -13.54
CA ARG A 97 5.77 0.43 -13.36
C ARG A 97 6.81 0.17 -12.29
N ASN A 98 8.01 0.70 -12.50
CA ASN A 98 9.03 0.75 -11.45
C ASN A 98 8.56 1.66 -10.31
N ALA A 99 8.70 1.20 -9.08
CA ALA A 99 8.32 1.93 -7.88
C ALA A 99 9.31 1.68 -6.73
N ASN A 100 9.23 2.51 -5.70
CA ASN A 100 9.93 2.26 -4.44
C ASN A 100 8.91 2.28 -3.29
N PHE A 101 9.04 1.37 -2.33
CA PHE A 101 8.32 1.50 -1.07
C PHE A 101 8.85 2.70 -0.25
N PRO A 102 7.97 3.42 0.48
CA PRO A 102 6.51 3.38 0.35
C PRO A 102 6.05 4.02 -0.97
N THR A 103 5.03 3.45 -1.61
CA THR A 103 4.44 3.97 -2.86
C THR A 103 2.93 4.17 -2.73
N ARG A 104 2.39 5.04 -3.60
CA ARG A 104 0.95 5.37 -3.63
C ARG A 104 0.40 5.25 -5.05
N VAL A 105 -0.77 4.67 -5.16
CA VAL A 105 -1.60 4.70 -6.38
C VAL A 105 -2.78 5.61 -6.09
N THR A 106 -2.85 6.76 -6.75
CA THR A 106 -3.89 7.79 -6.49
C THR A 106 -4.85 7.90 -7.66
N LYS A 107 -5.95 8.63 -7.46
CA LYS A 107 -6.98 8.89 -8.48
C LYS A 107 -7.63 7.60 -9.01
N LEU A 108 -7.76 6.59 -8.16
CA LEU A 108 -8.42 5.34 -8.51
C LEU A 108 -9.93 5.52 -8.41
N PHE A 109 -10.66 5.17 -9.47
CA PHE A 109 -12.11 5.13 -9.40
C PHE A 109 -12.58 3.98 -8.49
N PRO A 110 -13.79 4.06 -7.92
CA PRO A 110 -14.31 2.96 -7.12
C PRO A 110 -14.40 1.66 -7.95
N GLY A 111 -13.88 0.56 -7.41
CA GLY A 111 -13.75 -0.71 -8.13
C GLY A 111 -12.78 -1.68 -7.47
N ARG A 112 -12.61 -2.85 -8.08
CA ARG A 112 -11.61 -3.85 -7.67
C ARG A 112 -10.35 -3.70 -8.51
N TYR A 113 -9.20 -3.77 -7.85
CA TYR A 113 -7.89 -3.66 -8.46
C TYR A 113 -7.05 -4.89 -8.11
N GLU A 114 -6.44 -5.48 -9.12
CA GLU A 114 -5.45 -6.54 -8.96
C GLU A 114 -4.08 -5.89 -8.81
N LEU A 115 -3.44 -6.15 -7.67
CA LEU A 115 -2.09 -5.70 -7.38
C LEU A 115 -1.16 -6.89 -7.49
N LYS A 116 -0.04 -6.67 -8.17
CA LYS A 116 1.09 -7.59 -8.17
C LYS A 116 2.37 -6.81 -7.96
N ILE A 117 3.19 -7.27 -7.02
CA ILE A 117 4.46 -6.65 -6.68
C ILE A 117 5.55 -7.69 -6.94
N THR A 118 6.50 -7.33 -7.79
CA THR A 118 7.58 -8.22 -8.21
C THR A 118 8.94 -7.57 -8.04
N LYS A 119 9.96 -8.41 -7.90
CA LYS A 119 11.36 -8.03 -7.96
C LYS A 119 12.19 -9.25 -8.34
N ASP A 120 13.28 -9.02 -9.06
CA ASP A 120 14.22 -10.08 -9.43
C ASP A 120 14.74 -10.83 -8.20
N ASN A 121 14.78 -12.17 -8.29
CA ASN A 121 15.14 -13.11 -7.21
C ASN A 121 14.20 -13.16 -6.00
N TYR A 122 13.04 -12.50 -6.07
CA TYR A 122 12.02 -12.55 -5.03
C TYR A 122 10.71 -13.15 -5.55
N GLU A 123 9.98 -13.83 -4.67
CA GLU A 123 8.64 -14.31 -4.94
C GLU A 123 7.65 -13.14 -5.07
N PRO A 124 6.67 -13.24 -6.00
CA PRO A 124 5.69 -12.19 -6.23
C PRO A 124 4.72 -12.09 -5.05
N TRP A 125 4.29 -10.88 -4.74
CA TRP A 125 3.18 -10.64 -3.82
C TRP A 125 1.97 -10.17 -4.61
N GLU A 126 0.81 -10.77 -4.35
CA GLU A 126 -0.42 -10.52 -5.10
C GLU A 126 -1.60 -10.25 -4.16
N LYS A 127 -2.44 -9.28 -4.52
CA LYS A 127 -3.64 -8.95 -3.74
C LYS A 127 -4.71 -8.28 -4.58
N VAL A 128 -5.96 -8.69 -4.39
CA VAL A 128 -7.11 -7.97 -4.94
C VAL A 128 -7.67 -7.02 -3.90
N VAL A 129 -7.71 -5.73 -4.23
CA VAL A 129 -8.12 -4.66 -3.32
C VAL A 129 -9.39 -3.99 -3.85
N GLU A 130 -10.41 -3.85 -3.01
CA GLU A 130 -11.60 -3.07 -3.31
C GLU A 130 -11.41 -1.61 -2.86
N ILE A 131 -11.61 -0.68 -3.77
CA ILE A 131 -11.52 0.76 -3.53
C ILE A 131 -12.90 1.38 -3.57
N LYS A 132 -13.23 2.13 -2.51
CA LYS A 132 -14.43 2.97 -2.44
C LYS A 132 -14.04 4.44 -2.51
N GLY A 133 -14.97 5.28 -2.96
CA GLY A 133 -14.70 6.69 -3.19
C GLY A 133 -14.31 7.43 -1.91
N GLY A 134 -13.20 8.17 -1.96
CA GLY A 134 -12.66 8.91 -0.82
C GLY A 134 -11.99 8.05 0.26
N GLN A 135 -11.78 6.75 0.02
CA GLN A 135 -11.07 5.86 0.94
C GLN A 135 -9.61 5.64 0.50
N ALA A 136 -8.78 5.30 1.48
CA ALA A 136 -7.42 4.83 1.26
C ALA A 136 -7.31 3.38 1.73
N ALA A 137 -6.96 2.46 0.83
CA ALA A 137 -6.57 1.10 1.20
C ALA A 137 -5.10 1.10 1.60
N LEU A 138 -4.80 0.64 2.82
CA LEU A 138 -3.46 0.63 3.37
C LEU A 138 -2.97 -0.82 3.47
N HIS A 139 -1.90 -1.14 2.75
CA HIS A 139 -1.18 -2.39 2.90
C HIS A 139 0.24 -2.06 3.35
N LYS A 140 0.53 -2.36 4.62
CA LYS A 140 1.82 -2.15 5.26
C LYS A 140 2.45 -3.51 5.57
N ASN A 141 3.75 -3.51 5.82
CA ASN A 141 4.53 -4.69 6.13
C ASN A 141 4.45 -5.74 5.00
N ILE A 142 4.41 -5.28 3.75
CA ILE A 142 4.54 -6.19 2.60
C ILE A 142 5.98 -6.68 2.58
N ILE A 143 6.17 -7.99 2.51
CA ILE A 143 7.50 -8.57 2.46
C ILE A 143 7.58 -9.49 1.25
N LEU A 144 8.52 -9.20 0.36
CA LEU A 144 8.90 -10.15 -0.67
C LEU A 144 9.97 -11.09 -0.10
N PHE A 145 9.78 -12.39 -0.29
CA PHE A 145 10.74 -13.41 0.14
C PHE A 145 11.62 -13.85 -1.02
N LEU A 146 12.86 -14.23 -0.74
CA LEU A 146 13.79 -14.74 -1.76
C LEU A 146 13.27 -16.07 -2.35
N LYS A 147 13.38 -16.23 -3.67
CA LYS A 147 12.99 -17.47 -4.38
C LYS A 147 13.88 -18.66 -4.01
N GLU A 148 15.17 -18.39 -3.92
CA GLU A 148 16.20 -19.40 -3.63
C GLU A 148 17.09 -18.84 -2.51
N PRO A 149 16.66 -18.96 -1.24
CA PRO A 149 17.44 -18.47 -0.13
C PRO A 149 18.66 -19.36 0.13
N GLU A 150 19.77 -18.77 0.53
CA GLU A 150 20.98 -19.52 0.88
C GLU A 150 20.82 -20.22 2.23
N ILE A 151 21.14 -21.52 2.28
CA ILE A 151 21.11 -22.35 3.49
C ILE A 151 22.53 -22.64 3.93
N GLN A 152 22.86 -22.33 5.18
CA GLN A 152 24.21 -22.51 5.74
C GLN A 152 24.14 -23.27 7.06
N ALA A 153 24.99 -24.29 7.21
CA ALA A 153 25.21 -24.95 8.51
C ALA A 153 26.06 -24.04 9.39
N VAL A 154 25.52 -23.62 10.54
CA VAL A 154 26.16 -22.59 11.38
C VAL A 154 26.70 -23.14 12.70
N SER A 155 26.14 -24.23 13.24
CA SER A 155 26.49 -24.70 14.58
C SER A 155 26.04 -26.13 14.86
N LYS A 156 26.69 -26.76 15.85
CA LYS A 156 26.26 -28.03 16.48
C LYS A 156 26.10 -27.89 17.99
N ASN A 157 26.04 -26.65 18.49
CA ASN A 157 26.00 -26.38 19.92
C ASN A 157 24.63 -26.78 20.50
N GLU A 158 24.64 -27.67 21.50
CA GLU A 158 23.42 -28.17 22.15
C GLU A 158 22.58 -27.04 22.79
N GLY A 159 23.22 -25.99 23.29
CA GLY A 159 22.55 -24.82 23.87
C GLY A 159 21.77 -24.01 22.83
N GLU A 160 22.33 -23.86 21.62
CA GLU A 160 21.62 -23.18 20.53
C GLU A 160 20.44 -24.01 20.02
N ILE A 161 20.61 -25.32 19.91
CA ILE A 161 19.53 -26.27 19.58
C ILE A 161 18.40 -26.15 20.59
N ALA A 162 18.72 -26.14 21.89
CA ALA A 162 17.73 -25.99 22.95
C ALA A 162 16.99 -24.64 22.89
N ASN A 163 17.68 -23.56 22.52
CA ASN A 163 17.07 -22.25 22.33
C ASN A 163 16.09 -22.24 21.16
N ILE A 164 16.45 -22.81 20.00
CA ILE A 164 15.55 -22.91 18.84
C ILE A 164 14.32 -23.75 19.17
N GLN A 165 14.49 -24.86 19.88
CA GLN A 165 13.36 -25.66 20.35
C GLN A 165 12.41 -24.84 21.23
N LYS A 166 12.96 -24.04 22.16
CA LYS A 166 12.17 -23.17 23.03
C LYS A 166 11.46 -22.07 22.25
N ASP A 167 12.13 -21.45 21.28
CA ASP A 167 11.56 -20.43 20.41
C ASP A 167 10.40 -20.99 19.58
N PHE A 168 10.59 -22.17 18.98
CA PHE A 168 9.55 -22.88 18.25
C PHE A 168 8.29 -23.07 19.12
N GLN A 169 8.44 -23.58 20.35
CA GLN A 169 7.30 -23.77 21.26
C GLN A 169 6.60 -22.45 21.63
N ASN A 170 7.37 -21.39 21.88
CA ASN A 170 6.82 -20.08 22.24
C ASN A 170 6.07 -19.44 21.07
N GLN A 171 6.65 -19.46 19.87
CA GLN A 171 6.08 -18.85 18.67
C GLN A 171 4.90 -19.68 18.09
N SER A 172 4.83 -20.97 18.43
CA SER A 172 3.70 -21.85 18.06
C SER A 172 2.46 -21.64 18.93
N LYS A 173 2.55 -20.92 20.07
CA LYS A 173 1.49 -20.88 21.10
C LYS A 173 0.11 -20.43 20.60
N SER A 174 0.08 -19.55 19.59
CA SER A 174 -1.17 -19.02 19.01
C SER A 174 -1.68 -19.83 17.81
N ILE A 175 -0.99 -20.91 17.45
CA ILE A 175 -1.30 -21.76 16.32
C ILE A 175 -1.78 -23.12 16.82
N THR A 176 -2.83 -23.63 16.20
CA THR A 176 -3.31 -25.01 16.41
C THR A 176 -3.21 -25.75 15.09
N ILE A 177 -2.57 -26.91 15.11
CA ILE A 177 -2.40 -27.77 13.92
C ILE A 177 -3.32 -28.97 14.08
N LYS A 178 -4.13 -29.24 13.05
CA LYS A 178 -4.98 -30.44 12.97
C LYS A 178 -4.65 -31.18 11.68
N GLU A 179 -3.70 -32.11 11.75
CA GLU A 179 -3.17 -32.87 10.61
C GLU A 179 -2.64 -31.97 9.48
N ASN A 180 -3.48 -31.62 8.51
CA ASN A 180 -3.17 -30.80 7.36
C ASN A 180 -3.72 -29.37 7.44
N GLU A 181 -4.33 -28.99 8.56
CA GLU A 181 -4.93 -27.67 8.78
C GLU A 181 -4.10 -26.81 9.73
N ILE A 182 -3.98 -25.53 9.40
CA ILE A 182 -3.45 -24.51 10.29
C ILE A 182 -4.60 -23.64 10.77
N TRP A 183 -4.75 -23.54 12.09
CA TRP A 183 -5.70 -22.68 12.75
C TRP A 183 -4.95 -21.59 13.50
N PHE A 184 -5.34 -20.34 13.29
CA PHE A 184 -4.79 -19.18 13.99
C PHE A 184 -5.92 -18.51 14.78
N GLN A 185 -5.74 -18.36 16.10
CA GLN A 185 -6.77 -17.77 16.98
C GLN A 185 -8.16 -18.42 16.81
N GLU A 186 -8.21 -19.77 16.80
CA GLU A 186 -9.43 -20.57 16.64
C GLU A 186 -10.14 -20.43 15.27
N GLN A 187 -9.56 -19.69 14.32
CA GLN A 187 -10.06 -19.60 12.95
C GLN A 187 -9.20 -20.45 12.02
N LEU A 188 -9.84 -21.16 11.10
CA LEU A 188 -9.13 -21.90 10.05
C LEU A 188 -8.42 -20.89 9.16
N LEU A 189 -7.09 -20.93 9.14
CA LEU A 189 -6.27 -20.08 8.28
C LEU A 189 -6.20 -20.70 6.88
N THR A 190 -5.77 -21.96 6.80
CA THR A 190 -5.63 -22.69 5.53
C THR A 190 -5.55 -24.20 5.76
N ARG A 191 -5.69 -24.97 4.68
CA ARG A 191 -5.57 -26.43 4.65
C ARG A 191 -4.66 -26.85 3.49
N PHE A 192 -3.74 -27.75 3.78
CA PHE A 192 -2.81 -28.32 2.80
C PHE A 192 -3.22 -29.72 2.35
N SER A 193 -2.65 -30.18 1.23
CA SER A 193 -2.78 -31.56 0.77
C SER A 193 -1.83 -32.52 1.50
N GLN A 194 -0.80 -31.98 2.16
CA GLN A 194 0.19 -32.73 2.95
C GLN A 194 0.04 -32.40 4.44
N ASN A 195 0.65 -33.22 5.29
CA ASN A 195 0.67 -32.99 6.73
C ASN A 195 1.47 -31.73 7.06
N VAL A 196 0.95 -30.98 8.03
CA VAL A 196 1.65 -29.84 8.64
C VAL A 196 2.34 -30.36 9.90
N PHE A 197 3.66 -30.28 9.93
CA PHE A 197 4.47 -30.80 11.05
C PHE A 197 4.71 -29.77 12.15
N GLY A 198 4.69 -28.49 11.80
CA GLY A 198 4.96 -27.40 12.72
C GLY A 198 4.62 -26.07 12.08
N ALA A 199 4.22 -25.09 12.89
CA ALA A 199 3.94 -23.75 12.42
C ALA A 199 4.13 -22.73 13.54
N ILE A 200 4.72 -21.58 13.19
CA ILE A 200 5.05 -20.48 14.10
C ILE A 200 4.57 -19.15 13.52
N VAL A 201 4.26 -18.20 14.39
CA VAL A 201 4.04 -16.81 13.99
C VAL A 201 5.39 -16.12 13.83
N GLY A 202 5.60 -15.47 12.69
CA GLY A 202 6.80 -14.68 12.44
C GLY A 202 6.94 -13.50 13.40
N SER A 203 8.16 -12.99 13.55
CA SER A 203 8.44 -11.83 14.43
C SER A 203 7.73 -10.54 14.00
N ASP A 204 7.24 -10.47 12.75
CA ASP A 204 6.47 -9.34 12.23
C ASP A 204 4.97 -9.39 12.60
N GLY A 205 4.47 -10.52 13.09
CA GLY A 205 3.07 -10.73 13.45
C GLY A 205 2.08 -10.80 12.27
N ASN A 206 2.55 -10.69 11.03
CA ASN A 206 1.73 -10.73 9.82
C ASN A 206 1.90 -12.01 9.01
N HIS A 207 2.96 -12.78 9.26
CA HIS A 207 3.25 -14.02 8.56
C HIS A 207 3.25 -15.24 9.49
N ILE A 208 2.82 -16.37 8.96
CA ILE A 208 2.92 -17.68 9.58
C ILE A 208 3.89 -18.52 8.75
N PHE A 209 4.87 -19.10 9.43
CA PHE A 209 5.84 -20.00 8.82
C PHE A 209 5.46 -21.42 9.22
N ALA A 210 5.35 -22.32 8.25
CA ALA A 210 4.89 -23.68 8.48
C ALA A 210 5.75 -24.70 7.73
N GLN A 211 6.04 -25.82 8.39
CA GLN A 211 6.58 -27.00 7.74
C GLN A 211 5.43 -27.84 7.19
N VAL A 212 5.34 -27.94 5.87
CA VAL A 212 4.36 -28.74 5.15
C VAL A 212 5.11 -29.81 4.36
N GLY A 213 5.00 -31.08 4.77
CA GLY A 213 5.86 -32.13 4.23
C GLY A 213 7.35 -31.84 4.45
N ASN A 214 8.12 -31.78 3.37
CA ASN A 214 9.55 -31.44 3.40
C ASN A 214 9.84 -29.97 3.02
N GLU A 215 8.85 -29.09 3.06
CA GLU A 215 9.01 -27.68 2.67
C GLU A 215 8.65 -26.74 3.80
N ILE A 216 9.48 -25.72 4.02
CA ILE A 216 9.14 -24.58 4.86
C ILE A 216 8.43 -23.54 3.98
N ARG A 217 7.22 -23.19 4.37
CA ARG A 217 6.36 -22.23 3.67
C ARG A 217 6.10 -21.02 4.54
N VAL A 218 5.80 -19.89 3.91
CA VAL A 218 5.33 -18.67 4.56
C VAL A 218 3.99 -18.25 3.98
N ILE A 219 3.07 -17.84 4.85
CA ILE A 219 1.68 -17.51 4.50
C ILE A 219 1.33 -16.22 5.23
N GLU A 220 0.59 -15.31 4.59
CA GLU A 220 0.04 -14.15 5.31
C GLU A 220 -1.04 -14.60 6.30
N ILE A 221 -1.23 -13.82 7.37
CA ILE A 221 -2.22 -14.10 8.43
C ILE A 221 -3.68 -14.11 7.95
N ASP A 222 -3.96 -13.60 6.74
CA ASP A 222 -5.26 -13.70 6.08
C ASP A 222 -5.39 -14.92 5.15
N GLY A 223 -4.37 -15.80 5.13
CA GLY A 223 -4.29 -16.99 4.31
C GLY A 223 -3.84 -16.74 2.87
N ALA A 224 -3.58 -15.49 2.49
CA ALA A 224 -3.06 -15.15 1.16
C ALA A 224 -1.55 -15.36 1.06
N ASN A 225 -1.02 -15.23 -0.17
CA ASN A 225 0.42 -15.20 -0.47
C ASN A 225 1.21 -16.40 0.12
N ASP A 226 0.63 -17.60 0.04
CA ASP A 226 1.27 -18.85 0.43
C ASP A 226 2.43 -19.20 -0.51
N THR A 227 3.64 -19.18 0.03
CA THR A 227 4.91 -19.26 -0.72
C THR A 227 5.84 -20.30 -0.08
N GLY A 228 6.40 -21.20 -0.89
CA GLY A 228 7.48 -22.09 -0.45
C GLY A 228 8.80 -21.31 -0.33
N LEU A 229 9.50 -21.44 0.79
CA LEU A 229 10.78 -20.75 1.02
C LEU A 229 11.97 -21.64 0.70
N PHE A 230 12.00 -22.86 1.26
CA PHE A 230 13.07 -23.81 1.04
C PHE A 230 12.64 -25.22 1.44
N GLN A 231 13.36 -26.22 0.93
CA GLN A 231 13.15 -27.61 1.28
C GLN A 231 14.13 -28.05 2.38
N VAL A 232 13.64 -28.92 3.26
CA VAL A 232 14.43 -29.63 4.26
C VAL A 232 14.71 -31.04 3.74
N LYS A 233 15.78 -31.69 4.21
CA LYS A 233 16.25 -32.96 3.62
C LYS A 233 15.21 -34.07 3.75
N ASN A 234 14.51 -34.12 4.88
CA ASN A 234 13.58 -35.19 5.21
C ASN A 234 12.20 -34.63 5.60
N ALA A 235 11.14 -35.39 5.33
CA ALA A 235 9.76 -35.06 5.73
C ALA A 235 9.49 -35.39 7.22
N ASN A 236 10.47 -35.16 8.10
CA ASN A 236 10.31 -35.32 9.54
C ASN A 236 10.08 -33.96 10.20
N PRO A 237 9.28 -33.86 11.28
CA PRO A 237 9.11 -32.62 12.02
C PRO A 237 10.45 -32.06 12.50
N ILE A 238 10.72 -30.79 12.20
CA ILE A 238 11.90 -30.08 12.70
C ILE A 238 11.48 -28.85 13.50
N PRO A 239 12.20 -28.50 14.59
CA PRO A 239 12.01 -27.23 15.26
C PRO A 239 12.69 -26.12 14.45
N PHE A 240 12.03 -24.97 14.35
CA PHE A 240 12.56 -23.79 13.70
C PHE A 240 12.08 -22.51 14.38
N GLY A 241 12.83 -21.44 14.20
CA GLY A 241 12.51 -20.12 14.74
C GLY A 241 12.77 -19.05 13.68
N VAL A 242 11.94 -18.01 13.69
CA VAL A 242 12.09 -16.86 12.80
C VAL A 242 12.53 -15.65 13.62
N SER A 243 13.57 -14.97 13.14
CA SER A 243 14.05 -13.72 13.73
C SER A 243 14.44 -12.73 12.63
N GLY A 244 13.58 -11.75 12.36
CA GLY A 244 13.83 -10.72 11.36
C GLY A 244 13.86 -11.27 9.93
N ASN A 245 15.06 -11.39 9.36
CA ASN A 245 15.29 -11.84 7.99
C ASN A 245 15.84 -13.27 7.93
N THR A 246 15.97 -13.95 9.07
CA THR A 246 16.52 -15.30 9.12
C THR A 246 15.53 -16.30 9.69
N VAL A 247 15.56 -17.50 9.12
CA VAL A 247 14.97 -18.70 9.68
C VAL A 247 16.11 -19.57 10.15
N ARG A 248 16.06 -19.99 11.41
CA ARG A 248 16.99 -20.99 11.96
C ARG A 248 16.23 -22.26 12.27
N PHE A 249 16.79 -23.39 11.92
CA PHE A 249 16.17 -24.68 12.17
C PHE A 249 17.20 -25.73 12.57
N VAL A 250 16.74 -26.80 13.21
CA VAL A 250 17.59 -27.92 13.60
C VAL A 250 17.24 -29.13 12.75
N GLU A 251 18.23 -29.69 12.08
CA GLU A 251 18.10 -30.91 11.29
C GLU A 251 19.31 -31.82 11.55
N GLU A 252 19.07 -33.11 11.81
CA GLU A 252 20.13 -34.10 12.05
C GLU A 252 21.13 -33.71 13.19
N GLY A 253 20.68 -32.90 14.15
CA GLY A 253 21.52 -32.42 15.26
C GLY A 253 22.43 -31.23 14.92
N GLU A 254 22.25 -30.62 13.74
CA GLU A 254 22.95 -29.42 13.30
C GLU A 254 21.97 -28.24 13.18
N VAL A 255 22.45 -27.04 13.46
CA VAL A 255 21.71 -25.80 13.27
C VAL A 255 22.02 -25.24 11.89
N PHE A 256 20.96 -24.97 11.14
CA PHE A 256 21.01 -24.30 9.85
C PHE A 256 20.42 -22.90 9.97
N GLU A 257 20.97 -21.97 9.21
CA GLU A 257 20.47 -20.62 9.04
C GLU A 257 20.13 -20.36 7.57
N VAL A 258 18.99 -19.70 7.36
CA VAL A 258 18.47 -19.35 6.03
C VAL A 258 18.12 -17.88 6.01
N ILE A 259 18.69 -17.12 5.09
CA ILE A 259 18.37 -15.70 4.86
C ILE A 259 17.24 -15.63 3.85
N ILE A 260 16.09 -15.08 4.25
CA ILE A 260 14.83 -15.17 3.49
C ILE A 260 14.38 -13.85 2.85
N LYS A 261 15.05 -12.72 3.12
CA LYS A 261 14.64 -11.36 2.70
C LYS A 261 15.83 -10.47 2.35
#